data_AF-A0A7X2YYG4-F1
#
_entry.id   AF-A0A7X2YYG4-F1
#
_cell.length_a   1.000
_cell.length_b   1.000
_cell.length_c   1.000
_cell.angle_alpha   90.00
_cell.angle_beta   90.00
_cell.angle_gamma   90.00
#
_symmetry.space_group_name_H-M   'P 1'
#
loop_
_entity.id
_entity.type
_entity.pdbx_description
1 polymer ?
#
loop_
_entity_poly.entity_id
_entity_poly.type
_entity_poly.pdbx_seq_one_letter_code
_entity_poly.pdbx_strand_id
1 'polypeptide(L)'
;MMSKRALRMHKAGGRDIVYARFWKRAVAALLDLLVVASIHQVIGILTTFAWYWCLRDPYDIYEYLDEIIVLFNVSRMVLMAVLFWHYFAVMESSKFQATFGKMAMGLRVVDQEGQKITFHRATARFWSKSFSAITVLIGWFMAGFTKKKQALHDIAAGTCLMEEEIPQARQMEAAAAV
;
A
#
# COMPACT_ATOMS: atom_id res chain seq x y z
N MET A 1 18.83 -25.30 19.46
CA MET A 1 17.55 -25.62 18.78
C MET A 1 17.29 -24.48 17.79
N MET A 2 17.35 -24.71 16.47
CA MET A 2 17.09 -23.64 15.49
C MET A 2 15.63 -23.19 15.62
N SER A 3 15.37 -21.88 15.76
CA SER A 3 14.00 -21.38 15.86
C SER A 3 13.22 -21.74 14.59
N LYS A 4 11.89 -21.95 14.68
CA LYS A 4 11.02 -22.24 13.52
C LYS A 4 11.07 -21.14 12.44
N ARG A 5 11.78 -20.04 12.66
CA ARG A 5 11.98 -18.91 11.74
C ARG A 5 13.24 -19.09 10.87
N ALA A 6 14.32 -19.66 11.41
CA ALA A 6 15.55 -19.95 10.67
C ALA A 6 15.32 -20.95 9.50
N LEU A 7 14.39 -21.89 9.70
CA LEU A 7 13.96 -22.85 8.67
C LEU A 7 13.16 -22.24 7.50
N ARG A 8 12.80 -20.94 7.58
CA ARG A 8 11.97 -20.24 6.57
C ARG A 8 12.70 -19.11 5.87
N MET A 9 14.00 -18.98 6.13
CA MET A 9 14.86 -18.01 5.46
C MET A 9 15.15 -18.46 4.04
N HIS A 10 14.91 -17.55 3.09
CA HIS A 10 15.29 -17.72 1.71
C HIS A 10 16.46 -16.78 1.40
N LYS A 11 17.44 -17.27 0.63
CA LYS A 11 18.50 -16.42 0.10
C LYS A 11 17.99 -15.66 -1.12
N ALA A 12 18.03 -14.33 -1.04
CA ALA A 12 17.83 -13.47 -2.21
C ALA A 12 18.88 -12.35 -2.19
N GLY A 13 19.71 -12.29 -3.24
CA GLY A 13 20.80 -11.31 -3.35
C GLY A 13 21.77 -11.33 -2.16
N GLY A 14 22.06 -12.51 -1.59
CA GLY A 14 22.96 -12.66 -0.44
C GLY A 14 22.37 -12.30 0.93
N ARG A 15 21.07 -11.97 1.01
CA ARG A 15 20.37 -11.70 2.27
C ARG A 15 19.39 -12.80 2.63
N ASP A 16 19.30 -13.08 3.93
CA ASP A 16 18.30 -13.97 4.48
C ASP A 16 16.97 -13.23 4.63
N ILE A 17 15.94 -13.80 4.00
CA ILE A 17 14.65 -13.15 3.84
C ILE A 17 13.55 -14.05 4.36
N VAL A 18 12.63 -13.45 5.13
CA VAL A 18 11.39 -14.09 5.55
C VAL A 18 10.21 -13.47 4.81
N TYR A 19 9.58 -14.23 3.90
CA TYR A 19 8.42 -13.75 3.15
C TYR A 19 7.19 -13.54 4.04
N ALA A 20 6.54 -12.39 3.86
CA ALA A 20 5.37 -11.97 4.63
C ALA A 20 4.19 -12.93 4.46
N ARG A 21 3.60 -13.33 5.58
CA ARG A 21 2.41 -14.18 5.63
C ARG A 21 1.19 -13.46 5.06
N PHE A 22 0.28 -14.21 4.44
CA PHE A 22 -0.98 -13.70 3.90
C PHE A 22 -1.75 -12.80 4.88
N TRP A 23 -1.98 -13.27 6.11
CA TRP A 23 -2.74 -12.49 7.11
C TRP A 23 -2.09 -11.16 7.52
N LYS A 24 -0.75 -11.09 7.59
CA LYS A 24 -0.07 -9.82 7.87
C LYS A 24 -0.29 -8.82 6.72
N ARG A 25 -0.32 -9.30 5.48
CA ARG A 25 -0.63 -8.48 4.30
C ARG A 25 -2.08 -8.00 4.34
N ALA A 26 -3.01 -8.86 4.73
CA ALA A 26 -4.42 -8.50 4.87
C ALA A 26 -4.62 -7.41 5.93
N VAL A 27 -4.04 -7.58 7.13
CA VAL A 27 -4.12 -6.57 8.19
C VAL A 27 -3.44 -5.27 7.78
N ALA A 28 -2.25 -5.34 7.15
CA ALA A 28 -1.59 -4.14 6.62
C ALA A 28 -2.47 -3.39 5.60
N ALA A 29 -3.15 -4.12 4.71
CA ALA A 29 -4.07 -3.53 3.74
C ALA A 29 -5.30 -2.89 4.40
N LEU A 30 -5.84 -3.49 5.47
CA LEU A 30 -6.92 -2.90 6.26
C LEU A 30 -6.48 -1.60 6.96
N LEU A 31 -5.28 -1.57 7.52
CA LEU A 31 -4.71 -0.36 8.13
C LEU A 31 -4.48 0.74 7.09
N ASP A 32 -3.92 0.39 5.93
CA ASP A 32 -3.77 1.34 4.81
C ASP A 32 -5.14 1.86 4.33
N LEU A 33 -6.19 1.02 4.33
CA LEU A 33 -7.54 1.44 3.99
C LEU A 33 -8.07 2.48 4.99
N LEU A 34 -7.83 2.30 6.29
CA LEU A 34 -8.23 3.28 7.31
C LEU A 34 -7.51 4.61 7.14
N VAL A 35 -6.20 4.59 6.85
CA VAL A 35 -5.42 5.81 6.59
C VAL A 35 -5.99 6.56 5.39
N VAL A 36 -6.19 5.85 4.28
CA VAL A 36 -6.68 6.44 3.03
C VAL A 36 -8.11 6.94 3.19
N ALA A 37 -8.98 6.17 3.84
CA ALA A 37 -10.34 6.60 4.14
C ALA A 37 -10.35 7.87 5.00
N SER A 38 -9.48 7.97 6.01
CA SER A 38 -9.39 9.16 6.85
C SER A 38 -8.97 10.39 6.04
N ILE A 39 -7.95 10.27 5.19
CA ILE A 39 -7.50 11.34 4.30
C ILE A 39 -8.63 11.76 3.34
N HIS A 40 -9.31 10.78 2.75
CA HIS A 40 -10.45 11.02 1.86
C HIS A 40 -11.58 11.79 2.57
N GLN A 41 -11.93 11.41 3.80
CA GLN A 41 -12.98 12.10 4.57
C GLN A 41 -12.59 13.54 4.91
N VAL A 42 -11.35 13.78 5.33
CA VAL A 42 -10.88 15.13 5.64
C VAL A 42 -10.95 16.03 4.40
N ILE A 43 -10.45 15.57 3.25
CA ILE A 43 -10.51 16.38 2.02
C ILE A 43 -11.96 16.52 1.53
N GLY A 44 -12.78 15.49 1.68
CA GLY A 44 -14.21 15.55 1.38
C GLY A 44 -14.92 16.65 2.17
N ILE A 45 -14.69 16.71 3.48
CA ILE A 45 -15.24 17.76 4.35
C ILE A 45 -14.75 19.14 3.92
N LEU A 46 -13.44 19.32 3.72
CA LEU A 46 -12.86 20.61 3.36
C LEU A 46 -13.38 21.13 2.01
N THR A 47 -13.47 20.25 1.02
CA THR A 47 -13.95 20.60 -0.33
C THR A 47 -15.45 20.90 -0.33
N THR A 48 -16.26 20.11 0.39
CA THR A 48 -17.70 20.38 0.56
C THR A 48 -17.96 21.67 1.33
N PHE A 49 -17.17 21.97 2.37
CA PHE A 49 -17.28 23.21 3.10
C PHE A 49 -16.92 24.40 2.20
N ALA A 50 -15.77 24.36 1.53
CA ALA A 50 -15.36 25.41 0.58
C ALA A 50 -16.42 25.65 -0.50
N TRP A 51 -16.99 24.57 -1.04
CA TRP A 51 -18.10 24.62 -1.98
C TRP A 51 -19.32 25.34 -1.42
N TYR A 52 -19.79 24.95 -0.23
CA TYR A 52 -20.93 25.58 0.44
C TYR A 52 -20.71 27.09 0.65
N TRP A 53 -19.50 27.52 0.98
CA TRP A 53 -19.17 28.94 1.12
C TRP A 53 -19.17 29.70 -0.21
N CYS A 54 -18.69 29.10 -1.29
CA CYS A 54 -18.67 29.71 -2.62
C CYS A 54 -20.07 29.90 -3.21
N LEU A 55 -21.03 29.04 -2.87
CA LEU A 55 -22.40 29.10 -3.41
C LEU A 55 -23.38 29.89 -2.53
N ARG A 56 -22.91 30.54 -1.46
CA ARG A 56 -23.77 31.20 -0.46
C ARG A 56 -24.53 32.44 -1.00
N ASP A 57 -24.05 33.06 -2.08
CA ASP A 57 -24.75 34.16 -2.79
C ASP A 57 -25.01 33.80 -4.27
N PRO A 58 -26.07 33.03 -4.58
CA PRO A 58 -26.25 32.46 -5.90
C PRO A 58 -27.46 33.08 -6.61
N TYR A 59 -27.36 34.32 -7.12
CA TYR A 59 -28.50 34.85 -7.90
C TYR A 59 -28.59 34.23 -9.31
N ASP A 60 -27.47 33.80 -9.91
CA ASP A 60 -27.40 33.36 -11.31
C ASP A 60 -26.89 31.91 -11.54
N ILE A 61 -26.57 31.14 -10.51
CA ILE A 61 -25.92 29.82 -10.67
C ILE A 61 -26.88 28.60 -10.62
N TYR A 62 -28.16 28.81 -10.30
CA TYR A 62 -29.13 27.71 -10.20
C TYR A 62 -29.39 27.03 -11.55
N GLU A 63 -29.26 27.76 -12.65
CA GLU A 63 -29.39 27.23 -14.02
C GLU A 63 -28.30 26.20 -14.34
N TYR A 64 -27.11 26.31 -13.72
CA TYR A 64 -25.96 25.45 -13.98
C TYR A 64 -25.62 24.49 -12.83
N LEU A 65 -26.50 24.38 -11.83
CA LEU A 65 -26.17 23.74 -10.56
C LEU A 65 -25.79 22.26 -10.75
N ASP A 66 -26.48 21.55 -11.64
CA ASP A 66 -26.23 20.14 -11.91
C ASP A 66 -24.88 19.92 -12.61
N GLU A 67 -24.54 20.71 -13.64
CA GLU A 67 -23.23 20.57 -14.30
C GLU A 67 -22.08 20.91 -13.36
N ILE A 68 -22.27 21.95 -12.54
CA ILE A 68 -21.31 22.42 -11.54
C ILE A 68 -21.08 21.31 -10.49
N ILE A 69 -22.14 20.65 -9.99
CA ILE A 69 -22.04 19.50 -9.07
C ILE A 69 -21.31 18.32 -9.72
N VAL A 70 -21.62 17.98 -10.97
CA VAL A 70 -20.96 16.89 -11.68
C VAL A 70 -19.48 17.17 -11.86
N LEU A 71 -19.12 18.37 -12.32
CA LEU A 71 -17.73 18.79 -12.50
C LEU A 71 -16.94 18.74 -11.18
N PHE A 72 -17.54 19.20 -10.08
CA PHE A 72 -16.95 19.11 -8.74
C PHE A 72 -16.72 17.67 -8.30
N ASN A 73 -17.70 16.78 -8.48
CA ASN A 73 -17.55 15.37 -8.10
C ASN A 73 -16.51 14.65 -8.95
N VAL A 74 -16.48 14.88 -10.26
CA VAL A 74 -15.51 14.28 -11.18
C VAL A 74 -14.10 14.77 -10.86
N SER A 75 -13.90 16.09 -10.70
CA SER A 75 -12.60 16.65 -10.34
C SER A 75 -12.10 16.13 -8.99
N ARG A 76 -12.98 16.04 -7.98
CA ARG A 76 -12.65 15.42 -6.69
C ARG A 76 -12.26 13.96 -6.83
N MET A 77 -12.99 13.17 -7.63
CA MET A 77 -12.68 11.77 -7.88
C MET A 77 -11.29 11.59 -8.52
N VAL A 78 -10.97 12.40 -9.54
CA VAL A 78 -9.66 12.39 -10.20
C VAL A 78 -8.55 12.77 -9.22
N LEU A 79 -8.74 13.83 -8.43
CA LEU A 79 -7.79 14.24 -7.40
C LEU A 79 -7.51 13.11 -6.41
N MET A 80 -8.56 12.42 -5.93
CA MET A 80 -8.41 11.29 -5.00
C MET A 80 -7.66 10.11 -5.62
N ALA A 81 -7.96 9.77 -6.88
CA ALA A 81 -7.28 8.69 -7.58
C ALA A 81 -5.77 8.99 -7.71
N VAL A 82 -5.42 10.23 -8.04
CA VAL A 82 -4.02 10.67 -8.15
C VAL A 82 -3.32 10.62 -6.78
N LEU A 83 -3.95 11.16 -5.73
CA LEU A 83 -3.38 11.15 -4.37
C LEU A 83 -3.17 9.74 -3.84
N PHE A 84 -4.15 8.85 -4.06
CA PHE A 84 -4.08 7.46 -3.63
C PHE A 84 -2.96 6.71 -4.35
N TRP A 85 -2.84 6.84 -5.67
CA TRP A 85 -1.71 6.29 -6.41
C TRP A 85 -0.36 6.82 -5.90
N HIS A 86 -0.25 8.14 -5.72
CA HIS A 86 0.97 8.78 -5.23
C HIS A 86 1.36 8.29 -3.84
N TYR A 87 0.40 8.15 -2.92
CA TYR A 87 0.62 7.61 -1.58
C TYR A 87 1.33 6.25 -1.63
N PHE A 88 0.79 5.29 -2.39
CA PHE A 88 1.42 3.97 -2.51
C PHE A 88 2.74 4.02 -3.26
N ALA A 89 2.81 4.71 -4.40
CA ALA A 89 4.00 4.70 -5.25
C ALA A 89 5.20 5.37 -4.57
N VAL A 90 4.98 6.51 -3.90
CA VAL A 90 6.03 7.21 -3.16
C VAL A 90 6.44 6.42 -1.92
N MET A 91 5.50 5.97 -1.09
CA MET A 91 5.87 5.27 0.14
C MET A 91 6.57 3.94 -0.12
N GLU A 92 6.08 3.13 -1.07
CA GLU A 92 6.68 1.82 -1.38
C GLU A 92 8.06 1.95 -2.05
N SER A 93 8.35 3.06 -2.77
CA SER A 93 9.68 3.32 -3.37
C SER A 93 10.62 4.20 -2.53
N SER A 94 10.11 4.76 -1.42
CA SER A 94 10.90 5.54 -0.48
C SER A 94 11.87 4.68 0.34
N LYS A 95 12.66 5.33 1.20
CA LYS A 95 13.54 4.64 2.16
C LYS A 95 12.77 3.74 3.14
N PHE A 96 11.49 4.00 3.37
CA PHE A 96 10.64 3.18 4.24
C PHE A 96 10.26 1.85 3.59
N GLN A 97 10.19 1.81 2.25
CA GLN A 97 9.81 0.62 1.48
C GLN A 97 8.44 0.06 1.87
N ALA A 98 7.58 0.86 2.49
CA ALA A 98 6.38 0.40 3.14
C ALA A 98 5.41 1.56 3.28
N THR A 99 4.12 1.26 3.17
CA THR A 99 3.02 2.16 3.54
C THR A 99 2.80 2.10 5.05
N PHE A 100 1.99 3.00 5.61
CA PHE A 100 1.82 3.08 7.06
C PHE A 100 1.28 1.78 7.67
N GLY A 101 0.29 1.14 7.03
CA GLY A 101 -0.23 -0.15 7.47
C GLY A 101 0.79 -1.27 7.37
N LYS A 102 1.65 -1.25 6.36
CA LYS A 102 2.76 -2.22 6.24
C LYS A 102 3.86 -1.99 7.27
N MET A 103 4.20 -0.74 7.56
CA MET A 103 5.14 -0.37 8.62
C MET A 103 4.64 -0.86 9.98
N ALA A 104 3.34 -0.67 10.28
CA ALA A 104 2.72 -1.16 11.50
C ALA A 104 2.79 -2.70 11.63
N MET A 105 2.78 -3.42 10.51
CA MET A 105 2.91 -4.89 10.47
C MET A 105 4.37 -5.37 10.33
N GLY A 106 5.35 -4.47 10.35
CA GLY A 106 6.77 -4.77 10.16
C GLY A 106 7.05 -5.39 8.78
N LEU A 107 6.41 -4.88 7.73
CA LEU A 107 6.52 -5.39 6.36
C LEU A 107 7.22 -4.37 5.46
N ARG A 108 8.07 -4.87 4.55
CA ARG A 108 8.73 -4.07 3.51
C ARG A 108 8.49 -4.64 2.12
N VAL A 109 8.39 -3.75 1.14
CA VAL A 109 8.27 -4.03 -0.28
C VAL A 109 9.63 -3.90 -0.94
N VAL A 110 10.04 -4.96 -1.62
CA VAL A 110 11.36 -5.08 -2.22
C VAL A 110 11.26 -5.82 -3.54
N ASP A 111 12.32 -5.76 -4.35
CA ASP A 111 12.46 -6.62 -5.52
C ASP A 111 12.85 -8.06 -5.15
N GLN A 112 13.14 -8.89 -6.16
CA GLN A 112 13.48 -10.29 -5.96
C GLN A 112 14.84 -10.48 -5.29
N GLU A 113 15.71 -9.48 -5.35
CA GLU A 113 17.02 -9.41 -4.74
C GLU A 113 16.97 -8.78 -3.33
N GLY A 114 15.78 -8.39 -2.86
CA GLY A 114 15.53 -7.73 -1.58
C GLY A 114 15.87 -6.24 -1.56
N GLN A 115 16.20 -5.66 -2.71
CA GLN A 115 16.57 -4.26 -2.85
C GLN A 115 15.33 -3.36 -2.91
N LYS A 116 15.55 -2.07 -2.69
CA LYS A 116 14.50 -1.06 -2.78
C LYS A 116 13.98 -0.96 -4.20
N ILE A 117 12.65 -0.96 -4.33
CA ILE A 117 11.99 -0.80 -5.62
C ILE A 117 12.04 0.65 -6.08
N THR A 118 12.06 0.84 -7.39
CA THR A 118 11.96 2.14 -8.04
C THR A 118 10.52 2.65 -8.07
N PHE A 119 10.33 3.95 -8.25
CA PHE A 119 8.99 4.55 -8.38
C PHE A 119 8.18 3.96 -9.54
N HIS A 120 8.82 3.63 -10.67
CA HIS A 120 8.15 2.98 -11.80
C HIS A 120 7.67 1.57 -11.46
N ARG A 121 8.46 0.77 -10.73
CA ARG A 121 8.02 -0.57 -10.27
C ARG A 121 6.88 -0.44 -9.26
N ALA A 122 6.95 0.54 -8.36
CA ALA A 122 5.87 0.81 -7.40
C ALA A 122 4.56 1.24 -8.10
N THR A 123 4.67 2.03 -9.18
CA THR A 123 3.54 2.44 -10.01
C THR A 123 2.93 1.27 -10.76
N ALA A 124 3.75 0.46 -11.44
CA ALA A 124 3.29 -0.76 -12.12
C ALA A 124 2.60 -1.72 -11.14
N ARG A 125 3.16 -1.87 -9.94
CA ARG A 125 2.58 -2.64 -8.83
C ARG A 125 1.21 -2.08 -8.40
N PHE A 126 1.07 -0.76 -8.27
CA PHE A 126 -0.19 -0.12 -7.91
C PHE A 126 -1.28 -0.37 -8.95
N TRP A 127 -1.02 -0.10 -10.22
CA TRP A 127 -2.01 -0.32 -11.29
C TRP A 127 -2.32 -1.81 -11.49
N SER A 128 -1.35 -2.71 -11.25
CA SER A 128 -1.59 -4.15 -11.23
C SER A 128 -2.52 -4.59 -10.09
N LYS A 129 -2.58 -3.85 -8.97
CA LYS A 129 -3.59 -4.09 -7.91
C LYS A 129 -4.98 -3.74 -8.42
N SER A 130 -5.14 -2.68 -9.20
CA SER A 130 -6.43 -2.30 -9.81
C SER A 130 -6.95 -3.41 -10.74
N PHE A 131 -6.09 -4.01 -11.56
CA PHE A 131 -6.45 -5.19 -12.36
C PHE A 131 -6.77 -6.42 -11.49
N SER A 132 -6.04 -6.61 -10.39
CA SER A 132 -6.31 -7.71 -9.43
C SER A 132 -7.61 -7.53 -8.64
N ALA A 133 -8.08 -6.29 -8.47
CA ALA A 133 -9.35 -5.98 -7.83
C ALA A 133 -10.54 -6.33 -8.74
N ILE A 134 -10.38 -6.13 -10.06
CA ILE A 134 -11.37 -6.51 -11.08
C ILE A 134 -11.53 -8.04 -11.14
N THR A 135 -10.48 -8.82 -10.88
CA THR A 135 -10.54 -10.30 -10.83
C THR A 135 -11.01 -10.86 -9.48
N VAL A 136 -11.95 -10.19 -8.81
CA VAL A 136 -12.61 -10.64 -7.56
C VAL A 136 -11.61 -11.00 -6.44
N LEU A 137 -10.52 -10.22 -6.30
CA LEU A 137 -9.48 -10.44 -5.29
C LEU A 137 -8.71 -11.77 -5.43
N ILE A 138 -8.92 -12.57 -6.48
CA ILE A 138 -8.19 -13.84 -6.69
C ILE A 138 -6.69 -13.59 -6.72
N GLY A 139 -6.27 -12.48 -7.35
CA GLY A 139 -4.86 -12.06 -7.38
C GLY A 139 -4.26 -11.78 -6.00
N TRP A 140 -5.07 -11.45 -4.99
CA TRP A 140 -4.62 -11.31 -3.59
C TRP A 140 -4.48 -12.65 -2.88
N PHE A 141 -5.41 -13.59 -3.10
CA PHE A 141 -5.38 -14.93 -2.49
C PHE A 141 -4.19 -15.78 -2.99
N MET A 142 -3.66 -15.52 -4.18
CA MET A 142 -2.45 -16.19 -4.69
C MET A 142 -1.25 -16.10 -3.73
N ALA A 143 -1.15 -15.03 -2.92
CA ALA A 143 -0.10 -14.89 -1.92
C ALA A 143 -0.13 -15.99 -0.84
N GLY A 144 -1.26 -16.69 -0.67
CA GLY A 144 -1.40 -17.85 0.21
C GLY A 144 -0.81 -19.14 -0.37
N PHE A 145 -0.69 -19.26 -1.69
CA PHE A 145 -0.38 -20.52 -2.39
C PHE A 145 0.95 -20.50 -3.15
N THR A 146 1.55 -19.33 -3.41
CA THR A 146 2.81 -19.23 -4.15
C THR A 146 4.03 -19.47 -3.26
N LYS A 147 5.10 -20.06 -3.83
CA LYS A 147 6.34 -20.40 -3.11
C LYS A 147 7.00 -19.19 -2.41
N LYS A 148 6.98 -18.02 -3.05
CA LYS A 148 7.47 -16.74 -2.52
C LYS A 148 6.38 -15.89 -1.84
N LYS A 149 5.17 -16.44 -1.65
CA LYS A 149 3.97 -15.76 -1.11
C LYS A 149 3.62 -14.45 -1.83
N GLN A 150 3.84 -14.41 -3.13
CA GLN A 150 3.57 -13.28 -4.01
C GLN A 150 2.11 -13.28 -4.47
N ALA A 151 1.48 -12.10 -4.42
CA ALA A 151 0.22 -11.82 -5.09
C ALA A 151 0.42 -11.60 -6.60
N LEU A 152 -0.65 -11.57 -7.41
CA LEU A 152 -0.56 -11.33 -8.85
C LEU A 152 0.18 -10.01 -9.17
N HIS A 153 -0.15 -8.95 -8.44
CA HIS A 153 0.51 -7.65 -8.58
C HIS A 153 1.97 -7.65 -8.10
N ASP A 154 2.34 -8.56 -7.20
CA ASP A 154 3.74 -8.76 -6.79
C ASP A 154 4.53 -9.38 -7.94
N ILE A 155 3.98 -10.41 -8.58
CA ILE A 155 4.59 -11.11 -9.72
C ILE A 155 4.73 -10.17 -10.91
N ALA A 156 3.66 -9.46 -11.27
CA ALA A 156 3.65 -8.53 -12.41
C ALA A 156 4.68 -7.41 -12.26
N ALA A 157 4.91 -6.93 -11.03
CA ALA A 157 5.90 -5.88 -10.77
C ALA A 157 7.30 -6.41 -10.44
N GLY A 158 7.51 -7.73 -10.37
CA GLY A 158 8.79 -8.34 -9.96
C GLY A 158 9.16 -8.01 -8.51
N THR A 159 8.18 -7.92 -7.62
CA THR A 159 8.34 -7.49 -6.23
C THR A 159 7.88 -8.55 -5.24
N CYS A 160 8.24 -8.44 -3.97
CA CYS A 160 7.73 -9.28 -2.90
C CYS A 160 7.71 -8.52 -1.56
N LEU A 161 6.92 -9.02 -0.59
CA LEU A 161 6.93 -8.47 0.77
C LEU A 161 7.73 -9.36 1.71
N MET A 162 8.55 -8.72 2.52
CA MET A 162 9.39 -9.35 3.52
C MET A 162 9.02 -8.83 4.89
N GLU A 163 9.18 -9.67 5.91
CA GLU A 163 9.08 -9.26 7.30
C GLU A 163 10.41 -8.64 7.74
N GLU A 164 10.35 -7.45 8.34
CA GLU A 164 11.50 -6.82 8.96
C GLU A 164 11.84 -7.55 10.27
N GLU A 165 13.13 -7.82 10.48
CA GLU A 165 13.62 -8.27 11.79
C GLU A 165 13.57 -7.08 12.75
N ILE A 166 12.81 -7.23 13.84
CA ILE A 166 12.82 -6.25 14.93
C ILE A 166 14.26 -6.17 15.46
N PRO A 167 14.91 -5.00 15.48
CA PRO A 167 16.30 -4.85 15.93
C PRO A 167 16.58 -5.45 17.31
N GLN A 168 15.58 -5.39 18.20
CA GLN A 168 15.65 -5.97 19.55
C GLN A 168 15.78 -7.50 19.53
N ALA A 169 15.13 -8.20 18.60
CA ALA A 169 15.25 -9.66 18.49
C ALA A 169 16.65 -10.09 18.05
N ARG A 170 17.28 -9.31 17.16
CA ARG A 170 18.68 -9.52 16.75
C ARG A 170 19.65 -9.27 17.91
N GLN A 171 19.41 -8.24 18.71
CA GLN A 171 20.21 -7.95 19.89
C GLN A 171 20.06 -9.02 20.97
N MET A 172 18.85 -9.57 21.16
CA MET A 172 18.60 -10.67 22.11
C MET A 172 19.18 -12.01 21.64
N GLU A 173 19.08 -12.37 20.36
CA GLU A 173 19.74 -13.57 19.83
C GLU A 173 21.27 -13.43 19.86
N ALA A 174 21.81 -12.26 19.55
CA ALA A 174 23.24 -12.00 19.68
C ALA A 174 23.71 -12.03 21.15
N ALA A 175 22.93 -11.49 22.08
CA ALA A 175 23.23 -11.54 23.51
C ALA A 175 23.08 -12.94 24.12
N ALA A 176 22.19 -13.78 23.57
CA ALA A 176 22.01 -15.17 24.02
C ALA A 176 22.99 -16.16 23.36
N ALA A 177 23.71 -15.72 22.33
CA ALA A 177 24.76 -16.50 21.65
C ALA A 177 26.18 -16.23 22.18
N VAL A 178 26.31 -15.34 23.18
CA VAL A 178 27.52 -15.08 23.97
C VAL A 178 27.39 -15.77 25.32
#